data_AF-A0A2A5SQU8-F1
#
_entry.id   AF-A0A2A5SQU8-F1
#
_cell.length_a   1.000
_cell.length_b   1.000
_cell.length_c   1.000
_cell.angle_alpha   90.00
_cell.angle_beta   90.00
_cell.angle_gamma   90.00
#
_symmetry.space_group_name_H-M   'P 1'
#
loop_
_entity.id
_entity.type
_entity.pdbx_description
1 polymer ?
#
loop_
_entity_poly.entity_id
_entity_poly.type
_entity_poly.pdbx_seq_one_letter_code
_entity_poly.pdbx_strand_id
1 'polypeptide(L)'
;MKKKVDTEKQITSWASDLASKNETKVQEQLILSSYIQDIENHVYFPKAMISLEKKLRNQNNICALSKEVNQFYFKVVEVNQRKAWMVGLIV
;
A
#
# COMPACT_ATOMS: atom_id res chain seq x y z
N MET A 1 -13.38 -23.48 -8.65
CA MET A 1 -13.16 -22.48 -7.57
C MET A 1 -12.20 -21.40 -8.07
N LYS A 2 -12.62 -20.14 -8.20
CA LYS A 2 -11.69 -19.03 -8.48
C LYS A 2 -10.69 -18.98 -7.31
N LYS A 3 -9.40 -19.23 -7.57
CA LYS A 3 -8.34 -19.11 -6.55
C LYS A 3 -8.48 -17.73 -5.92
N LYS A 4 -8.79 -17.66 -4.62
CA LYS A 4 -8.66 -16.43 -3.84
C LYS A 4 -7.17 -16.09 -3.87
N VAL A 5 -6.76 -15.19 -4.76
CA VAL A 5 -5.39 -14.69 -4.76
C VAL A 5 -5.19 -13.97 -3.44
N ASP A 6 -4.10 -14.29 -2.77
CA ASP A 6 -3.74 -13.71 -1.49
C ASP A 6 -3.62 -12.17 -1.60
N THR A 7 -4.28 -11.43 -0.70
CA THR A 7 -4.33 -9.96 -0.75
C THR A 7 -2.96 -9.34 -0.51
N GLU A 8 -2.14 -9.96 0.34
CA GLU A 8 -0.77 -9.49 0.58
C GLU A 8 0.04 -9.61 -0.69
N LYS A 9 0.02 -10.78 -1.36
CA LYS A 9 0.71 -10.95 -2.65
C LYS A 9 0.28 -9.95 -3.72
N GLN A 10 -1.02 -9.64 -3.81
CA GLN A 10 -1.52 -8.65 -4.79
C GLN A 10 -0.99 -7.25 -4.51
N ILE A 11 -1.04 -6.81 -3.26
CA ILE A 11 -0.59 -5.45 -2.90
C ILE A 11 0.93 -5.34 -3.02
N THR A 12 1.68 -6.34 -2.55
CA THR A 12 3.15 -6.35 -2.66
C THR A 12 3.60 -6.39 -4.12
N SER A 13 2.94 -7.18 -4.98
CA SER A 13 3.23 -7.19 -6.42
C SER A 13 2.99 -5.82 -7.05
N TRP A 14 1.83 -5.20 -6.80
CA TRP A 14 1.52 -3.89 -7.36
C TRP A 14 2.47 -2.79 -6.84
N ALA A 15 2.82 -2.82 -5.55
CA ALA A 15 3.81 -1.91 -4.99
C ALA A 15 5.18 -2.05 -5.68
N SER A 16 5.60 -3.29 -5.96
CA SER A 16 6.86 -3.59 -6.66
C SER A 16 6.85 -3.06 -8.09
N ASP A 17 5.75 -3.31 -8.82
CA ASP A 17 5.57 -2.81 -10.18
C ASP A 17 5.69 -1.27 -10.22
N LEU A 18 5.02 -0.57 -9.31
CA LEU A 18 5.08 0.90 -9.24
C LEU A 18 6.47 1.40 -8.83
N ALA A 19 7.13 0.76 -7.87
CA ALA A 19 8.47 1.16 -7.43
C ALA A 19 9.52 1.07 -8.56
N SER A 20 9.31 0.17 -9.52
CA SER A 20 10.20 -0.04 -10.68
C SER A 20 9.96 0.93 -11.84
N LYS A 21 8.88 1.70 -11.84
CA LYS A 21 8.53 2.59 -12.96
C LYS A 21 9.27 3.93 -12.85
N ASN A 22 9.88 4.35 -13.95
CA ASN A 22 10.54 5.65 -14.05
C ASN A 22 9.59 6.84 -13.89
N GLU A 23 8.30 6.66 -14.21
CA GLU A 23 7.28 7.70 -14.09
C GLU A 23 6.84 7.94 -12.64
N THR A 24 7.15 6.99 -11.74
CA THR A 24 6.86 7.11 -10.31
C THR A 24 7.86 8.05 -9.67
N LYS A 25 7.37 9.01 -8.88
CA LYS A 25 8.24 10.03 -8.28
C LYS A 25 9.21 9.38 -7.30
N VAL A 26 10.42 9.92 -7.17
CA VAL A 26 11.45 9.40 -6.25
C VAL A 26 10.92 9.19 -4.82
N GLN A 27 10.16 10.16 -4.28
CA GLN A 27 9.57 10.04 -2.95
C GLN A 27 8.52 8.90 -2.85
N GLU A 28 7.76 8.65 -3.93
CA GLU A 28 6.80 7.54 -3.98
C GLU A 28 7.53 6.20 -4.06
N GLN A 29 8.57 6.10 -4.90
CA GLN A 29 9.41 4.90 -4.99
C GLN A 29 10.03 4.55 -3.63
N LEU A 30 10.50 5.54 -2.86
CA LEU A 30 11.03 5.33 -1.51
C LEU A 30 9.98 4.79 -0.54
N ILE A 31 8.75 5.33 -0.57
CA ILE A 31 7.65 4.86 0.27
C ILE A 31 7.28 3.42 -0.09
N LEU A 32 7.16 3.11 -1.38
CA LEU A 32 6.81 1.78 -1.88
C LEU A 32 7.92 0.76 -1.55
N SER A 33 9.18 1.10 -1.76
CA SER A 33 10.33 0.25 -1.44
C SER A 33 10.43 -0.05 0.05
N SER A 34 10.19 0.96 0.90
CA SER A 34 10.16 0.77 2.36
C SER A 34 9.06 -0.21 2.77
N TYR A 35 7.89 -0.17 2.12
CA TYR A 35 6.83 -1.14 2.38
C TYR A 35 7.20 -2.56 1.93
N ILE A 36 7.82 -2.71 0.76
CA ILE A 36 8.29 -4.02 0.26
C ILE A 36 9.29 -4.63 1.25
N GLN A 37 10.25 -3.84 1.72
CA GLN A 37 11.21 -4.26 2.74
C GLN A 37 10.53 -4.65 4.07
N ASP A 38 9.47 -3.95 4.50
CA ASP A 38 8.70 -4.34 5.68
C ASP A 38 8.12 -5.75 5.50
N ILE A 39 7.57 -6.07 4.31
CA ILE A 39 7.02 -7.41 4.01
C ILE A 39 8.11 -8.48 3.92
N GLU A 40 9.23 -8.19 3.27
CA GLU A 40 10.40 -9.09 3.19
C GLU A 40 10.97 -9.40 4.58
N ASN A 41 10.96 -8.42 5.49
CA ASN A 41 11.37 -8.58 6.88
C ASN A 41 10.28 -9.20 7.78
N HIS A 42 9.23 -9.78 7.19
CA HIS A 42 8.13 -10.44 7.90
C HIS A 42 7.39 -9.53 8.90
N VAL A 43 7.37 -8.21 8.68
CA VAL A 43 6.49 -7.31 9.43
C VAL A 43 5.05 -7.74 9.19
N TYR A 44 4.27 -7.87 10.26
CA TYR A 44 2.86 -8.24 10.19
C TYR A 44 2.11 -7.38 9.17
N PHE A 45 1.57 -8.01 8.12
CA PHE A 45 1.04 -7.33 6.94
C PHE A 45 0.06 -6.18 7.25
N PRO A 46 -0.94 -6.32 8.15
CA PRO A 46 -1.81 -5.20 8.53
C PRO A 46 -1.05 -4.00 9.12
N LYS A 47 0.02 -4.23 9.87
CA LYS A 47 0.85 -3.14 10.42
C LYS A 47 1.60 -2.41 9.31
N ALA A 48 2.17 -3.15 8.36
CA ALA A 48 2.84 -2.58 7.19
C ALA A 48 1.86 -1.76 6.33
N MET A 49 0.63 -2.26 6.14
CA MET A 49 -0.40 -1.57 5.36
C MET A 49 -0.89 -0.26 6.00
N ILE A 50 -1.05 -0.20 7.33
CA ILE A 50 -1.41 1.05 8.04
C ILE A 50 -0.29 2.08 7.91
N SER A 51 0.97 1.64 8.03
CA SER A 51 2.15 2.50 7.85
C SER A 51 2.22 3.05 6.43
N LEU A 52 2.01 2.19 5.42
CA LEU A 52 2.00 2.56 4.01
C LEU A 52 0.92 3.62 3.71
N GLU A 53 -0.33 3.39 4.14
CA GLU A 53 -1.42 4.36 3.96
C GLU A 53 -1.07 5.72 4.54
N LYS A 54 -0.53 5.76 5.76
CA LYS A 54 -0.12 7.01 6.43
C LYS A 54 0.95 7.75 5.65
N LYS A 55 1.98 7.04 5.16
CA LYS A 55 3.07 7.64 4.35
C LYS A 55 2.53 8.20 3.03
N LEU A 56 1.70 7.46 2.31
CA LEU A 56 1.10 7.91 1.05
C LEU A 56 0.14 9.09 1.24
N ARG A 57 -0.68 9.09 2.30
CA ARG A 57 -1.56 10.22 2.65
C ARG A 57 -0.75 11.48 2.95
N ASN A 58 0.32 11.36 3.74
CA ASN A 58 1.18 12.50 4.05
C ASN A 58 1.84 13.06 2.78
N GLN A 59 2.32 12.18 1.90
CA GLN A 59 2.87 12.59 0.61
C GLN A 59 1.81 13.34 -0.21
N ASN A 60 0.60 12.79 -0.36
CA ASN A 60 -0.48 13.41 -1.13
C ASN A 60 -0.87 14.81 -0.62
N ASN A 61 -0.80 15.03 0.69
CA ASN A 61 -1.07 16.34 1.30
C ASN A 61 0.03 17.38 1.01
N ILE A 62 1.27 16.95 0.78
CA ILE A 62 2.42 17.82 0.48
C ILE A 62 2.53 18.04 -1.03
N CYS A 63 2.41 16.97 -1.80
CA CYS A 63 2.51 16.96 -3.26
C CYS A 63 1.60 15.86 -3.81
N ALA A 64 0.72 16.21 -4.75
CA ALA A 64 -0.21 15.26 -5.35
C ALA A 64 0.53 14.00 -5.85
N LEU A 65 0.01 12.82 -5.49
CA LEU A 65 0.58 11.55 -5.96
C LEU A 65 0.50 11.43 -7.49
N SER A 66 1.44 10.71 -8.09
CA SER A 66 1.32 10.28 -9.48
C SER A 66 0.04 9.48 -9.68
N LYS A 67 -0.52 9.54 -10.90
CA LYS A 67 -1.84 8.96 -11.19
C LYS A 67 -1.95 7.50 -10.76
N GLU A 68 -0.95 6.68 -11.08
CA GLU A 68 -0.95 5.25 -10.76
C GLU A 68 -0.77 5.00 -9.25
N VAL A 69 0.09 5.76 -8.58
CA VAL A 69 0.27 5.65 -7.12
C VAL A 69 -0.96 6.13 -6.37
N ASN A 70 -1.68 7.11 -6.90
CA ASN A 70 -2.95 7.56 -6.32
C ASN A 70 -4.04 6.46 -6.43
N GLN A 71 -4.11 5.76 -7.56
CA GLN A 71 -5.01 4.60 -7.71
C GLN A 71 -4.64 3.47 -6.75
N PHE A 72 -3.35 3.20 -6.60
CA PHE A 72 -2.85 2.24 -5.62
C PHE A 72 -3.16 2.65 -4.18
N TYR A 73 -2.99 3.92 -3.83
CA TYR A 73 -3.34 4.47 -2.51
C TYR A 73 -4.82 4.19 -2.16
N PHE A 74 -5.74 4.46 -3.08
CA PHE A 74 -7.16 4.14 -2.84
C PHE A 74 -7.39 2.63 -2.63
N LYS A 75 -6.64 1.77 -3.32
CA LYS A 75 -6.70 0.33 -3.08
C LYS A 75 -6.21 -0.04 -1.68
N VAL A 76 -5.11 0.56 -1.24
CA VAL A 76 -4.55 0.36 0.11
C VAL A 76 -5.59 0.77 1.17
N VAL A 77 -6.24 1.93 1.01
CA VAL A 77 -7.31 2.41 1.89
C VAL A 77 -8.49 1.43 1.92
N GLU A 78 -8.96 0.96 0.75
CA GLU A 78 -10.04 -0.03 0.66
C GLU A 78 -9.71 -1.32 1.43
N VAL A 79 -8.47 -1.82 1.29
CA VAL A 79 -8.01 -3.02 1.99
C VAL A 79 -7.91 -2.81 3.50
N ASN A 80 -7.36 -1.68 3.94
CA ASN A 80 -7.25 -1.33 5.36
C ASN A 80 -8.63 -1.18 6.01
N GLN A 81 -9.56 -0.50 5.34
CA GLN A 81 -10.94 -0.36 5.80
C GLN A 81 -11.64 -1.72 5.89
N ARG A 82 -11.59 -2.57 4.86
CA ARG A 82 -12.21 -3.91 4.92
C ARG A 82 -11.69 -4.76 6.07
N LYS A 83 -10.39 -4.63 6.41
CA LYS A 83 -9.84 -5.32 7.59
C LYS A 83 -10.34 -4.71 8.89
N ALA A 84 -10.40 -3.38 9.01
CA ALA A 84 -10.96 -2.72 10.20
C ALA A 84 -12.40 -3.16 10.51
N TRP A 85 -13.23 -3.36 9.48
CA TRP A 85 -14.60 -3.84 9.62
C TRP A 85 -14.68 -5.31 10.06
N MET A 86 -13.69 -6.15 9.73
CA MET A 86 -13.62 -7.53 10.23
C MET A 86 -13.13 -7.62 11.69
N VAL A 87 -12.48 -6.59 12.24
CA VAL A 87 -12.02 -6.57 13.64
C VAL A 87 -12.98 -5.83 14.59
N GLY A 88 -14.14 -5.37 14.11
CA GLY A 88 -15.16 -4.76 14.97
C GLY A 88 -14.69 -3.50 15.71
N LEU A 89 -13.79 -2.70 15.11
CA LEU A 89 -13.41 -1.39 15.65
C LEU A 89 -14.14 -0.29 14.90
N ILE A 90 -15.41 -0.10 15.26
CA ILE A 90 -16.10 1.19 15.16
C ILE A 90 -15.85 1.88 16.49
N VAL A 91 -15.18 3.05 16.46
CA VAL A 91 -15.25 4.05 17.53
C VAL A 91 -15.93 5.28 16.94
#